data_AF-A0A397AIK2-F1
#
_entry.id   AF-A0A397AIK2-F1
#
_cell.length_a   1.000
_cell.length_b   1.000
_cell.length_c   1.000
_cell.angle_alpha   90.00
_cell.angle_beta   90.00
_cell.angle_gamma   90.00
#
_symmetry.space_group_name_H-M   'P 1'
#
loop_
_entity.id
_entity.type
_entity.pdbx_description
1 polymer ?
#
loop_
_entity_poly.entity_id
_entity_poly.type
_entity_poly.pdbx_seq_one_letter_code
_entity_poly.pdbx_strand_id
1 'polypeptide(L)'
;VASSLAQRKRWAKGNFQIMLMNKTKSYFDKDWKRPSTAIPNNKKANGFMRKVFYINSTIYPVNSINALLFYYMTLYFLYTGYAPIYMAGLRLLYALVPKLLIQGTLSALSNRSVENNDVVRSQEAWFVYAFTHTSAVLETFWWKITGKEPTWFVTGSSSRGSATELPNVLVFFGLVFGCVWSVIRFFAAYNSLQTSHGASLLAASLMMGLYIATKLGPSVRMSIQEYFGWSYQSLMDQGNFFGQSTIAFGLVVITLWVYMEKPTSNPF
;
A
#
# COMPACT_ATOMS: atom_id res chain seq x y z
N VAL A 1 10.86 -11.16 -1.61
CA VAL A 1 9.58 -10.53 -1.20
C VAL A 1 8.54 -11.62 -0.91
N ALA A 2 8.44 -12.64 -1.76
CA ALA A 2 7.48 -13.75 -1.67
C ALA A 2 7.47 -14.47 -0.32
N SER A 3 8.65 -14.80 0.23
CA SER A 3 8.75 -15.49 1.52
C SER A 3 8.17 -14.65 2.67
N SER A 4 8.38 -13.33 2.64
CA SER A 4 7.84 -12.39 3.61
C SER A 4 6.32 -12.29 3.48
N LEU A 5 5.80 -12.18 2.25
CA LEU A 5 4.36 -12.18 1.98
C LEU A 5 3.70 -13.48 2.47
N ALA A 6 4.31 -14.64 2.18
CA ALA A 6 3.82 -15.93 2.63
C ALA A 6 3.78 -16.04 4.16
N GLN A 7 4.80 -15.55 4.86
CA GLN A 7 4.84 -15.51 6.32
C GLN A 7 3.72 -14.62 6.89
N ARG A 8 3.59 -13.39 6.36
CA ARG A 8 2.56 -12.43 6.80
C ARG A 8 1.15 -12.91 6.49
N LYS A 9 0.95 -13.64 5.40
CA LYS A 9 -0.32 -14.32 5.07
C LYS A 9 -0.72 -15.30 6.18
N ARG A 10 0.22 -16.10 6.67
CA ARG A 10 -0.04 -17.08 7.73
C ARG A 10 -0.39 -16.41 9.05
N TRP A 11 0.34 -15.37 9.41
CA TRP A 11 0.03 -14.60 10.61
C TRP A 11 -1.36 -13.98 10.54
N ALA A 12 -1.73 -13.40 9.40
CA ALA A 12 -3.07 -12.85 9.21
C ALA A 12 -4.16 -13.92 9.27
N LYS A 13 -3.97 -15.03 8.55
CA LYS A 13 -4.91 -16.17 8.54
C LYS A 13 -5.10 -16.74 9.95
N GLY A 14 -4.02 -17.04 10.65
CA GLY A 14 -4.07 -17.59 12.01
C GLY A 14 -4.75 -16.66 13.01
N ASN A 15 -4.40 -15.37 13.00
CA ASN A 15 -4.99 -14.39 13.91
C ASN A 15 -6.50 -14.22 13.68
N PHE A 16 -6.93 -14.15 12.42
CA PHE A 16 -8.35 -14.00 12.11
C PHE A 16 -9.14 -15.31 12.33
N GLN A 17 -8.51 -16.47 12.08
CA GLN A 17 -9.08 -17.77 12.43
C GLN A 17 -9.35 -17.90 13.93
N ILE A 18 -8.42 -17.46 14.79
CA ILE A 18 -8.58 -17.47 16.25
C ILE A 18 -9.84 -16.71 16.69
N MET A 19 -10.18 -15.62 15.98
CA MET A 19 -11.42 -14.88 16.24
C MET A 19 -12.67 -15.72 15.90
N LEU A 20 -12.65 -16.41 14.76
CA LEU A 20 -13.80 -17.14 14.21
C LEU A 20 -13.92 -18.60 14.71
N MET A 21 -12.90 -19.10 15.39
CA MET A 21 -12.87 -20.40 16.05
C MET A 21 -14.00 -20.54 17.07
N ASN A 22 -14.59 -21.73 17.14
CA ASN A 22 -15.64 -22.02 18.09
C ASN A 22 -15.07 -22.10 19.50
N LYS A 23 -15.47 -21.18 20.38
CA LYS A 23 -14.96 -21.11 21.76
C LYS A 23 -15.33 -22.32 22.62
N THR A 24 -16.26 -23.17 22.18
CA THR A 24 -16.63 -24.41 22.89
C THR A 24 -15.80 -25.63 22.49
N LYS A 25 -15.00 -25.56 21.41
CA LYS A 25 -14.14 -26.66 20.96
C LYS A 25 -12.71 -26.45 21.47
N SER A 26 -12.11 -27.49 22.07
CA SER A 26 -10.67 -27.48 22.36
C SER A 26 -9.89 -27.65 21.06
N TYR A 27 -9.11 -26.63 20.70
CA TYR A 27 -8.19 -26.66 19.55
C TYR A 27 -6.74 -26.90 19.98
N PHE A 28 -6.49 -27.12 21.27
CA PHE A 28 -5.18 -27.47 21.77
C PHE A 28 -4.89 -28.93 21.46
N ASP A 29 -3.67 -29.19 21.01
CA ASP A 29 -3.13 -30.54 20.94
C ASP A 29 -3.18 -31.16 22.35
N LYS A 30 -3.59 -32.44 22.42
CA LYS A 30 -3.74 -33.17 23.68
C LYS A 30 -2.40 -33.29 24.41
N ASP A 31 -1.31 -33.36 23.65
CA ASP A 31 0.04 -33.52 24.20
C ASP A 31 0.71 -32.17 24.51
N TRP A 32 0.08 -31.06 24.14
CA TRP A 32 0.64 -29.73 24.39
C TRP A 32 0.55 -29.36 25.86
N LYS A 33 1.71 -29.18 26.49
CA LYS A 33 1.83 -28.67 27.85
C LYS A 33 2.16 -27.19 27.81
N ARG A 34 1.48 -26.39 28.64
CA ARG A 34 1.76 -24.95 28.76
C ARG A 34 3.22 -24.76 29.22
N PRO A 35 4.03 -23.95 28.52
CA PRO A 35 5.40 -23.65 28.94
C PRO A 35 5.41 -23.00 30.33
N SER A 36 6.25 -23.51 31.23
CA SER A 36 6.50 -22.90 32.54
C SER A 36 7.38 -21.67 32.37
N THR A 37 6.77 -20.53 32.04
CA THR A 37 7.46 -19.24 31.96
C THR A 37 7.19 -18.45 33.23
N ALA A 38 8.18 -17.66 33.66
CA ALA A 38 8.03 -16.74 34.79
C ALA A 38 6.96 -15.70 34.43
N ILE A 39 5.76 -15.84 35.02
CA ILE A 39 4.70 -14.85 34.87
C ILE A 39 4.97 -13.72 35.88
N PRO A 40 4.83 -12.44 35.49
CA PRO A 40 4.99 -11.34 36.43
C PRO A 40 4.06 -11.51 37.64
N ASN A 41 4.59 -11.33 38.85
CA ASN A 41 3.85 -11.49 40.11
C ASN A 41 2.58 -10.63 40.16
N ASN A 42 2.63 -9.44 39.52
CA ASN A 42 1.51 -8.51 39.51
C ASN A 42 0.71 -8.60 38.20
N LYS A 43 -0.25 -9.53 38.15
CA LYS A 43 -1.26 -9.55 37.10
C LYS A 43 -2.19 -8.34 37.28
N LYS A 44 -1.96 -7.25 36.53
CA LYS A 44 -2.93 -6.15 36.48
C LYS A 44 -4.28 -6.68 35.97
N ALA A 45 -5.33 -6.49 36.76
CA ALA A 45 -6.69 -6.95 36.52
C ALA A 45 -7.45 -6.03 35.53
N ASN A 46 -6.87 -5.77 34.35
CA ASN A 46 -7.52 -4.98 33.31
C ASN A 46 -8.16 -5.90 32.25
N GLY A 47 -9.25 -6.56 32.63
CA GLY A 47 -9.99 -7.48 31.73
C GLY A 47 -10.47 -6.80 30.45
N PHE A 48 -10.97 -5.57 30.56
CA PHE A 48 -11.44 -4.78 29.42
C PHE A 48 -10.30 -4.47 28.43
N MET A 49 -9.19 -3.87 28.89
CA MET A 49 -8.07 -3.54 28.00
C MET A 49 -7.48 -4.78 27.36
N ARG A 50 -7.34 -5.90 28.10
CA ARG A 50 -6.89 -7.17 27.52
C ARG A 50 -7.81 -7.65 26.40
N LYS A 51 -9.14 -7.51 26.56
CA LYS A 51 -10.11 -7.84 25.53
C LYS A 51 -9.95 -6.94 24.30
N VAL A 52 -9.79 -5.63 24.50
CA VAL A 52 -9.54 -4.66 23.41
C VAL A 52 -8.27 -5.01 22.63
N PHE A 53 -7.16 -5.28 23.33
CA PHE A 53 -5.91 -5.71 22.70
C PHE A 53 -6.08 -7.01 21.92
N TYR A 54 -6.75 -8.00 22.51
CA TYR A 54 -7.01 -9.28 21.83
C TYR A 54 -7.84 -9.11 20.56
N ILE A 55 -8.90 -8.30 20.61
CA ILE A 55 -9.74 -8.01 19.44
C ILE A 55 -8.92 -7.28 18.37
N ASN A 56 -8.16 -6.25 18.75
CA ASN A 56 -7.34 -5.49 17.81
C ASN A 56 -6.30 -6.39 17.12
N SER A 57 -5.60 -7.25 17.88
CA SER A 57 -4.59 -8.18 17.35
C SER A 57 -5.17 -9.31 16.49
N THR A 58 -6.47 -9.59 16.57
CA THR A 58 -7.12 -10.66 15.80
C THR A 58 -7.88 -10.15 14.58
N ILE A 59 -8.45 -8.93 14.64
CA ILE A 59 -9.22 -8.32 13.54
C ILE A 59 -8.36 -7.51 12.58
N TYR A 60 -7.13 -7.10 12.94
CA TYR A 60 -6.31 -6.23 12.07
C TYR A 60 -6.23 -6.62 10.59
N PRO A 61 -6.25 -7.91 10.17
CA PRO A 61 -6.20 -8.25 8.75
C PRO A 61 -7.41 -7.72 7.97
N VAL A 62 -8.58 -7.57 8.61
CA VAL A 62 -9.79 -7.03 7.96
C VAL A 62 -9.59 -5.61 7.47
N ASN A 63 -8.76 -4.81 8.17
CA ASN A 63 -8.45 -3.45 7.76
C ASN A 63 -7.75 -3.35 6.40
N SER A 64 -7.18 -4.44 5.87
CA SER A 64 -6.56 -4.44 4.54
C SER A 64 -7.56 -4.26 3.40
N ILE A 65 -8.84 -4.58 3.63
CA ILE A 65 -9.91 -4.35 2.64
C ILE A 65 -10.02 -2.85 2.34
N ASN A 66 -9.87 -2.01 3.37
CA ASN A 66 -9.90 -0.55 3.21
C ASN A 66 -8.76 -0.05 2.32
N ALA A 67 -7.56 -0.66 2.41
CA ALA A 67 -6.45 -0.33 1.53
C ALA A 67 -6.74 -0.69 0.07
N LEU A 68 -7.38 -1.83 -0.19
CA LEU A 68 -7.77 -2.22 -1.56
C LEU A 68 -8.84 -1.31 -2.15
N LEU A 69 -9.84 -0.92 -1.34
CA LEU A 69 -10.82 0.08 -1.75
C LEU A 69 -10.14 1.42 -2.07
N PHE A 70 -9.13 1.80 -1.28
CA PHE A 70 -8.36 3.01 -1.54
C PHE A 70 -7.58 2.94 -2.87
N TYR A 71 -7.01 1.78 -3.23
CA TYR A 71 -6.40 1.56 -4.54
C TYR A 71 -7.41 1.72 -5.66
N TYR A 72 -8.57 1.06 -5.53
CA TYR A 72 -9.63 1.11 -6.53
C TYR A 72 -10.14 2.54 -6.76
N MET A 73 -10.46 3.26 -5.68
CA MET A 73 -10.97 4.63 -5.76
C MET A 73 -9.94 5.58 -6.36
N THR A 74 -8.65 5.39 -6.07
CA THR A 74 -7.58 6.20 -6.66
C THR A 74 -7.40 5.92 -8.15
N LEU A 75 -7.40 4.65 -8.56
CA LEU A 75 -7.37 4.28 -9.97
C LEU A 75 -8.58 4.84 -10.71
N TYR A 76 -9.80 4.67 -10.16
CA TYR A 76 -11.01 5.24 -10.74
C TYR A 76 -10.88 6.76 -10.93
N PHE A 77 -10.38 7.48 -9.92
CA PHE A 77 -10.20 8.92 -10.01
C PHE A 77 -9.15 9.33 -11.06
N LEU A 78 -8.02 8.62 -11.13
CA LEU A 78 -6.97 8.85 -12.12
C LEU A 78 -7.45 8.60 -13.56
N TYR A 79 -8.26 7.58 -13.80
CA TYR A 79 -8.71 7.25 -15.15
C TYR A 79 -9.89 8.11 -15.61
N THR A 80 -10.86 8.37 -14.72
CA THR A 80 -12.10 9.07 -15.08
C THR A 80 -12.07 10.57 -14.83
N GLY A 81 -11.27 11.04 -13.86
CA GLY A 81 -11.26 12.43 -13.42
C GLY A 81 -12.42 12.81 -12.50
N TYR A 82 -13.33 11.88 -12.18
CA TYR A 82 -14.42 12.13 -11.24
C TYR A 82 -13.94 11.97 -9.80
N ALA A 83 -14.09 13.04 -9.01
CA ALA A 83 -13.74 12.99 -7.60
C ALA A 83 -14.62 11.95 -6.88
N PRO A 84 -14.03 10.95 -6.20
CA PRO A 84 -14.79 9.94 -5.48
C PRO A 84 -15.59 10.50 -4.31
N ILE A 85 -15.16 11.65 -3.78
CA ILE A 85 -15.84 12.37 -2.71
C ILE A 85 -15.90 13.84 -3.13
N TYR A 86 -17.11 14.33 -3.38
CA TYR A 86 -17.36 15.76 -3.57
C TYR A 86 -17.98 16.32 -2.29
N MET A 87 -17.23 17.15 -1.57
CA MET A 87 -17.78 17.96 -0.47
C MET A 87 -17.67 19.43 -0.85
N ALA A 88 -18.81 20.11 -0.92
CA ALA A 88 -18.85 21.53 -1.23
C ALA A 88 -18.25 22.39 -0.10
N GLY A 89 -17.50 23.42 -0.49
CA GLY A 89 -16.92 24.41 0.42
C GLY A 89 -15.75 23.89 1.28
N LEU A 90 -15.52 24.55 2.41
CA LEU A 90 -14.39 24.27 3.32
C LEU A 90 -14.58 23.05 4.23
N ARG A 91 -15.66 22.28 4.05
CA ARG A 91 -16.02 21.16 4.95
C ARG A 91 -14.96 20.08 4.98
N LEU A 92 -14.35 19.77 3.84
CA LEU A 92 -13.25 18.81 3.77
C LEU A 92 -12.04 19.30 4.59
N LEU A 93 -11.75 20.60 4.54
CA LEU A 93 -10.65 21.21 5.28
C LEU A 93 -10.88 21.06 6.80
N TYR A 94 -12.06 21.47 7.28
CA TYR A 94 -12.38 21.42 8.72
C TYR A 94 -12.56 20.01 9.28
N ALA A 95 -12.98 19.04 8.45
CA ALA A 95 -13.16 17.66 8.90
C ALA A 95 -11.87 16.84 8.78
N LEU A 96 -11.18 16.93 7.65
CA LEU A 96 -10.06 16.04 7.33
C LEU A 96 -8.74 16.52 7.96
N VAL A 97 -8.45 17.83 7.90
CA VAL A 97 -7.15 18.34 8.36
C VAL A 97 -6.98 18.15 9.87
N PRO A 98 -7.94 18.54 10.75
CA PRO A 98 -7.79 18.29 12.18
C PRO A 98 -7.68 16.82 12.51
N LYS A 99 -8.45 15.96 11.83
CA LYS A 99 -8.37 14.50 11.99
C LYS A 99 -6.95 14.00 11.68
N LEU A 100 -6.38 14.38 10.54
CA LEU A 100 -5.05 13.94 10.12
C LEU A 100 -3.96 14.47 11.07
N LEU A 101 -4.08 15.71 11.54
CA LEU A 101 -3.15 16.29 12.52
C LEU A 101 -3.20 15.54 13.85
N ILE A 102 -4.40 15.36 14.42
CA ILE A 102 -4.57 14.62 15.69
C ILE A 102 -4.07 13.18 15.54
N GLN A 103 -4.42 12.50 14.45
CA GLN A 103 -3.97 11.13 14.20
C GLN A 103 -2.44 11.06 14.06
N GLY A 104 -1.82 12.02 13.37
CA GLY A 104 -0.37 12.14 13.25
C GLY A 104 0.30 12.38 14.60
N THR A 105 -0.20 13.32 15.40
CA THR A 105 0.32 13.60 16.75
C THR A 105 0.18 12.39 17.66
N LEU A 106 -0.98 11.73 17.69
CA LEU A 106 -1.19 10.53 18.50
C LEU A 106 -0.26 9.39 18.06
N SER A 107 -0.05 9.23 16.75
CA SER A 107 0.90 8.23 16.22
C SER A 107 2.34 8.55 16.64
N ALA A 108 2.75 9.82 16.57
CA ALA A 108 4.09 10.26 16.99
C ALA A 108 4.31 10.07 18.51
N LEU A 109 3.31 10.40 19.33
CA LEU A 109 3.35 10.19 20.78
C LEU A 109 3.41 8.70 21.14
N SER A 110 2.67 7.86 20.42
CA SER A 110 2.64 6.41 20.66
C SER A 110 3.93 5.71 20.26
N ASN A 111 4.65 6.24 19.26
CA ASN A 111 5.87 5.66 18.70
C ASN A 111 7.14 6.44 19.05
N ARG A 112 7.12 7.24 20.13
CA ARG A 112 8.23 8.15 20.49
C ARG A 112 9.59 7.46 20.66
N SER A 113 9.60 6.17 21.00
CA SER A 113 10.82 5.36 21.18
C SER A 113 11.30 4.67 19.89
N VAL A 114 10.60 4.85 18.77
CA VAL A 114 10.88 4.18 17.50
C VAL A 114 11.45 5.19 16.50
N GLU A 115 12.44 4.78 15.71
CA GLU A 115 13.00 5.62 14.67
C GLU A 115 11.92 6.01 13.65
N ASN A 116 11.89 7.29 13.25
CA ASN A 116 10.85 7.80 12.34
C ASN A 116 10.85 7.07 10.98
N ASN A 117 12.03 6.67 10.48
CA ASN A 117 12.15 5.90 9.25
C ASN A 117 11.45 4.54 9.35
N ASP A 118 11.54 3.88 10.51
CA ASP A 118 10.87 2.59 10.73
C ASP A 118 9.36 2.75 10.85
N VAL A 119 8.88 3.87 11.43
CA VAL A 119 7.46 4.21 11.43
C VAL A 119 6.94 4.39 10.00
N VAL A 120 7.65 5.14 9.15
CA VAL A 120 7.27 5.34 7.75
C VAL A 120 7.28 4.03 6.96
N ARG A 121 8.32 3.20 7.13
CA ARG A 121 8.40 1.87 6.50
C ARG A 121 7.28 0.93 6.97
N SER A 122 6.84 1.04 8.22
CA SER A 122 5.72 0.23 8.72
C SER A 122 4.39 0.59 8.04
N GLN A 123 4.19 1.86 7.69
CA GLN A 123 3.03 2.31 6.93
C GLN A 123 3.09 1.85 5.47
N GLU A 124 4.28 1.84 4.87
CA GLU A 124 4.52 1.26 3.54
C GLU A 124 4.20 -0.24 3.53
N ALA A 125 4.68 -0.97 4.55
CA ALA A 125 4.39 -2.39 4.70
C ALA A 125 2.88 -2.68 4.80
N TRP A 126 2.09 -1.80 5.42
CA TRP A 126 0.63 -1.93 5.48
C TRP A 126 0.00 -1.94 4.08
N PHE A 127 0.44 -1.05 3.19
CA PHE A 127 -0.01 -1.02 1.80
C PHE A 127 0.47 -2.25 1.01
N VAL A 128 1.74 -2.61 1.16
CA VAL A 128 2.35 -3.76 0.45
C VAL A 128 1.66 -5.08 0.82
N TYR A 129 1.25 -5.25 2.08
CA TYR A 129 0.58 -6.47 2.56
C TYR A 129 -0.93 -6.46 2.36
N ALA A 130 -1.51 -5.43 1.75
CA ALA A 130 -2.96 -5.28 1.62
C ALA A 130 -3.63 -6.47 0.89
N PHE A 131 -3.10 -6.87 -0.27
CA PHE A 131 -3.62 -8.03 -1.02
C PHE A 131 -3.42 -9.34 -0.25
N THR A 132 -2.25 -9.50 0.37
CA THR A 132 -1.92 -10.69 1.16
C THR A 132 -2.87 -10.88 2.34
N HIS A 133 -3.09 -9.83 3.13
CA HIS A 133 -4.01 -9.85 4.26
C HIS A 133 -5.46 -10.06 3.80
N THR A 134 -5.89 -9.43 2.71
CA THR A 134 -7.24 -9.62 2.19
C THR A 134 -7.47 -11.05 1.71
N SER A 135 -6.49 -11.64 0.99
CA SER A 135 -6.57 -13.06 0.60
C SER A 135 -6.66 -13.99 1.81
N ALA A 136 -5.92 -13.69 2.89
CA ALA A 136 -5.97 -14.45 4.13
C ALA A 136 -7.34 -14.35 4.83
N VAL A 137 -7.96 -13.16 4.81
CA VAL A 137 -9.32 -12.93 5.33
C VAL A 137 -10.34 -13.75 4.55
N LEU A 138 -10.30 -13.70 3.22
CA LEU A 138 -11.20 -14.47 2.34
C LEU A 138 -11.03 -15.98 2.52
N GLU A 139 -9.79 -16.48 2.56
CA GLU A 139 -9.51 -17.90 2.84
C GLU A 139 -10.03 -18.33 4.21
N THR A 140 -9.98 -17.45 5.20
CA THR A 140 -10.47 -17.73 6.54
C THR A 140 -12.00 -17.79 6.59
N PHE A 141 -12.68 -16.89 5.87
CA PHE A 141 -14.13 -16.98 5.70
C PHE A 141 -14.53 -18.25 4.97
N TRP A 142 -13.81 -18.60 3.90
CA TRP A 142 -14.02 -19.85 3.17
C TRP A 142 -13.83 -21.08 4.05
N TRP A 143 -12.78 -21.10 4.88
CA TRP A 143 -12.55 -22.12 5.91
C TRP A 143 -13.74 -22.22 6.88
N LYS A 144 -14.25 -21.09 7.35
CA LYS A 144 -15.38 -21.07 8.29
C LYS A 144 -16.66 -21.65 7.68
N ILE A 145 -16.90 -21.41 6.39
CA ILE A 145 -18.07 -21.90 5.66
C ILE A 145 -17.92 -23.40 5.32
N THR A 146 -16.76 -23.79 4.81
CA THR A 146 -16.55 -25.15 4.26
C THR A 146 -16.07 -26.18 5.29
N GLY A 147 -15.52 -25.74 6.41
CA GLY A 147 -14.96 -26.62 7.45
C GLY A 147 -13.71 -27.42 7.03
N LYS A 148 -13.22 -27.27 5.79
CA LYS A 148 -12.01 -27.95 5.31
C LYS A 148 -10.78 -27.45 6.04
N GLU A 149 -9.84 -28.32 6.39
CA GLU A 149 -8.64 -27.91 7.11
C GLU A 149 -7.84 -26.85 6.36
N PRO A 150 -7.36 -25.80 7.06
CA PRO A 150 -6.60 -24.76 6.42
C PRO A 150 -5.25 -25.31 5.99
N THR A 151 -4.99 -25.29 4.68
CA THR A 151 -3.65 -25.55 4.17
C THR A 151 -2.73 -24.39 4.53
N TRP A 152 -1.56 -24.74 5.07
CA TRP A 152 -0.50 -23.82 5.42
C TRP A 152 0.63 -24.01 4.44
N PHE A 153 1.10 -22.91 3.84
CA PHE A 153 2.34 -22.94 3.07
C PHE A 153 3.52 -23.20 4.02
N VAL A 154 4.65 -23.74 3.56
CA VAL A 154 5.86 -23.93 4.39
C VAL A 154 6.79 -22.72 4.25
N THR A 155 7.39 -22.22 5.33
CA THR A 155 8.24 -21.00 5.27
C THR A 155 9.51 -21.37 4.52
N GLY A 156 9.89 -20.61 3.49
CA GLY A 156 11.12 -20.85 2.73
C GLY A 156 10.97 -21.70 1.45
N SER A 157 9.77 -22.22 1.15
CA SER A 157 9.51 -22.95 -0.11
C SER A 157 8.99 -22.06 -1.24
N SER A 158 8.87 -20.74 -1.03
CA SER A 158 8.49 -19.80 -2.08
C SER A 158 9.67 -19.54 -3.00
N SER A 159 9.56 -19.97 -4.25
CA SER A 159 10.53 -19.63 -5.30
C SER A 159 10.54 -18.12 -5.54
N ARG A 160 11.66 -17.62 -6.08
CA ARG A 160 11.72 -16.29 -6.70
C ARG A 160 10.59 -16.16 -7.74
N GLY A 161 9.96 -14.99 -7.82
CA GLY A 161 8.91 -14.71 -8.79
C GLY A 161 7.52 -15.27 -8.45
N SER A 162 7.12 -15.29 -7.18
CA SER A 162 5.80 -15.80 -6.77
C SER A 162 4.67 -14.94 -7.31
N ALA A 163 3.62 -15.57 -7.87
CA ALA A 163 2.37 -14.92 -8.30
C ALA A 163 1.69 -14.09 -7.19
N THR A 164 2.08 -14.27 -5.93
CA THR A 164 1.61 -13.47 -4.79
C THR A 164 2.10 -12.02 -4.80
N GLU A 165 3.16 -11.71 -5.55
CA GLU A 165 3.72 -10.36 -5.70
C GLU A 165 3.05 -9.56 -6.82
N LEU A 166 2.51 -10.25 -7.82
CA LEU A 166 1.97 -9.67 -9.05
C LEU A 166 0.85 -8.63 -8.83
N PRO A 167 -0.09 -8.79 -7.87
CA PRO A 167 -1.12 -7.78 -7.63
C PRO A 167 -0.55 -6.40 -7.26
N ASN A 168 0.52 -6.33 -6.47
CA ASN A 168 1.16 -5.07 -6.11
C ASN A 168 1.81 -4.42 -7.34
N VAL A 169 2.44 -5.23 -8.18
CA VAL A 169 3.07 -4.77 -9.43
C VAL A 169 2.02 -4.19 -10.39
N LEU A 170 0.89 -4.89 -10.58
CA LEU A 170 -0.20 -4.43 -11.43
C LEU A 170 -0.82 -3.12 -10.94
N VAL A 171 -1.09 -2.99 -9.63
CA VAL A 171 -1.62 -1.74 -9.08
C VAL A 171 -0.62 -0.60 -9.24
N PHE A 172 0.67 -0.85 -9.00
CA PHE A 172 1.70 0.18 -9.18
C PHE A 172 1.77 0.68 -10.62
N PHE A 173 1.81 -0.22 -11.61
CA PHE A 173 1.78 0.20 -13.02
C PHE A 173 0.47 0.90 -13.37
N GLY A 174 -0.67 0.42 -12.88
CA GLY A 174 -1.96 1.09 -13.04
C GLY A 174 -1.97 2.52 -12.48
N LEU A 175 -1.30 2.76 -11.35
CA LEU A 175 -1.17 4.09 -10.75
C LEU A 175 -0.23 4.99 -11.58
N VAL A 176 0.91 4.48 -12.04
CA VAL A 176 1.86 5.24 -12.87
C VAL A 176 1.23 5.62 -14.21
N PHE A 177 0.63 4.65 -14.92
CA PHE A 177 -0.08 4.92 -16.16
C PHE A 177 -1.31 5.80 -15.92
N GLY A 178 -2.04 5.60 -14.82
CA GLY A 178 -3.14 6.47 -14.43
C GLY A 178 -2.71 7.92 -14.20
N CYS A 179 -1.53 8.16 -13.60
CA CYS A 179 -0.99 9.52 -13.45
C CYS A 179 -0.70 10.16 -14.81
N VAL A 180 -0.02 9.44 -15.72
CA VAL A 180 0.25 9.95 -17.09
C VAL A 180 -1.05 10.21 -17.84
N TRP A 181 -2.00 9.27 -17.77
CA TRP A 181 -3.31 9.39 -18.40
C TRP A 181 -4.11 10.59 -17.86
N SER A 182 -4.03 10.85 -16.55
CA SER A 182 -4.71 12.01 -15.96
C SER A 182 -4.20 13.35 -16.53
N VAL A 183 -2.89 13.42 -16.82
CA VAL A 183 -2.26 14.58 -17.46
C VAL A 183 -2.68 14.70 -18.92
N ILE A 184 -2.65 13.59 -19.68
CA ILE A 184 -3.11 13.56 -21.08
C ILE A 184 -4.57 14.01 -21.16
N ARG A 185 -5.44 13.44 -20.33
CA ARG A 185 -6.86 13.80 -20.27
C ARG A 185 -7.06 15.27 -19.91
N PHE A 186 -6.25 15.81 -19.00
CA PHE A 186 -6.31 17.23 -18.66
C PHE A 186 -5.96 18.12 -19.87
N PHE A 187 -4.88 17.81 -20.61
CA PHE A 187 -4.51 18.58 -21.80
C PHE A 187 -5.48 18.39 -22.98
N ALA A 188 -5.96 17.17 -23.20
CA ALA A 188 -6.91 16.85 -24.25
C ALA A 188 -8.31 17.46 -24.00
N ALA A 189 -8.73 17.55 -22.74
CA ALA A 189 -10.01 18.16 -22.34
C ALA A 189 -9.88 19.65 -21.98
N TYR A 190 -8.67 20.23 -22.04
CA TYR A 190 -8.41 21.62 -21.66
C TYR A 190 -9.23 22.62 -22.50
N ASN A 191 -9.55 22.25 -23.75
CA ASN A 191 -10.37 23.05 -24.65
C ASN A 191 -11.89 22.87 -24.51
N SER A 192 -12.38 21.94 -23.67
CA SER A 192 -13.83 21.69 -23.52
C SER A 192 -14.40 22.03 -22.13
N LEU A 193 -13.55 22.34 -21.15
CA LEU A 193 -13.96 22.58 -19.75
C LEU A 193 -13.46 23.94 -19.22
N GLN A 194 -13.68 25.00 -20.00
CA GLN A 194 -13.79 26.36 -19.45
C GLN A 194 -14.98 26.38 -18.47
N THR A 195 -14.78 26.06 -17.18
CA THR A 195 -15.52 26.62 -16.00
C THR A 195 -15.43 25.81 -14.70
N SER A 196 -14.97 24.55 -14.65
CA SER A 196 -15.14 23.73 -13.43
C SER A 196 -13.88 23.03 -12.96
N HIS A 197 -13.24 23.53 -11.89
CA HIS A 197 -12.33 22.81 -10.95
C HIS A 197 -11.23 21.88 -11.52
N GLY A 198 -10.94 21.90 -12.83
CA GLY A 198 -10.14 20.87 -13.51
C GLY A 198 -8.70 20.78 -13.02
N ALA A 199 -8.06 21.93 -12.73
CA ALA A 199 -6.70 21.97 -12.21
C ALA A 199 -6.62 21.42 -10.76
N SER A 200 -7.58 21.77 -9.90
CA SER A 200 -7.63 21.24 -8.52
C SER A 200 -7.93 19.75 -8.47
N LEU A 201 -8.79 19.25 -9.37
CA LEU A 201 -9.10 17.82 -9.49
C LEU A 201 -7.92 17.03 -10.05
N LEU A 202 -7.21 17.57 -11.04
CA LEU A 202 -5.96 17.01 -11.53
C LEU A 202 -4.95 16.90 -10.38
N ALA A 203 -4.68 18.00 -9.68
CA ALA A 203 -3.72 18.03 -8.57
C ALA A 203 -4.09 17.02 -7.48
N ALA A 204 -5.36 16.95 -7.07
CA ALA A 204 -5.83 15.98 -6.10
C ALA A 204 -5.64 14.52 -6.58
N SER A 205 -6.01 14.23 -7.83
CA SER A 205 -5.86 12.87 -8.40
C SER A 205 -4.39 12.45 -8.50
N LEU A 206 -3.50 13.35 -8.92
CA LEU A 206 -2.06 13.13 -8.99
C LEU A 206 -1.46 12.93 -7.60
N MET A 207 -1.84 13.76 -6.61
CA MET A 207 -1.36 13.62 -5.23
C MET A 207 -1.76 12.27 -4.64
N MET A 208 -3.00 11.82 -4.84
CA MET A 208 -3.44 10.50 -4.37
C MET A 208 -2.69 9.37 -5.09
N GLY A 209 -2.56 9.47 -6.42
CA GLY A 209 -1.84 8.49 -7.24
C GLY A 209 -0.37 8.36 -6.84
N LEU A 210 0.32 9.49 -6.73
CA LEU A 210 1.72 9.56 -6.31
C LEU A 210 1.90 9.09 -4.87
N TYR A 211 1.01 9.48 -3.95
CA TYR A 211 1.07 9.01 -2.56
C TYR A 211 1.07 7.48 -2.49
N ILE A 212 0.16 6.80 -3.18
CA ILE A 212 0.12 5.33 -3.17
C ILE A 212 1.31 4.73 -3.93
N ALA A 213 1.68 5.31 -5.07
CA ALA A 213 2.83 4.85 -5.85
C ALA A 213 4.13 4.90 -5.04
N THR A 214 4.38 5.97 -4.26
CA THR A 214 5.56 6.05 -3.38
C THR A 214 5.55 4.98 -2.29
N LYS A 215 4.38 4.60 -1.77
CA LYS A 215 4.26 3.54 -0.74
C LYS A 215 4.47 2.13 -1.30
N LEU A 216 4.12 1.89 -2.56
CA LEU A 216 4.31 0.59 -3.22
C LEU A 216 5.67 0.47 -3.93
N GLY A 217 6.27 1.58 -4.33
CA GLY A 217 7.48 1.65 -5.15
C GLY A 217 8.64 0.78 -4.66
N PRO A 218 9.06 0.88 -3.38
CA PRO A 218 10.15 0.06 -2.85
C PRO A 218 9.88 -1.45 -2.96
N SER A 219 8.66 -1.89 -2.68
CA SER A 219 8.30 -3.31 -2.78
C SER A 219 8.24 -3.80 -4.23
N VAL A 220 7.65 -3.01 -5.12
CA VAL A 220 7.52 -3.38 -6.54
C VAL A 220 8.88 -3.43 -7.21
N ARG A 221 9.78 -2.50 -6.87
CA ARG A 221 11.17 -2.54 -7.28
C ARG A 221 11.84 -3.87 -6.90
N MET A 222 11.74 -4.27 -5.63
CA MET A 222 12.33 -5.53 -5.16
C MET A 222 11.71 -6.74 -5.86
N SER A 223 10.38 -6.74 -6.08
CA SER A 223 9.69 -7.77 -6.84
C SER A 223 10.21 -7.88 -8.29
N ILE A 224 10.35 -6.76 -9.00
CA ILE A 224 10.91 -6.74 -10.37
C ILE A 224 12.32 -7.32 -10.38
N GLN A 225 13.18 -6.93 -9.44
CA GLN A 225 14.54 -7.47 -9.34
C GLN A 225 14.54 -8.99 -9.09
N GLU A 226 13.64 -9.48 -8.24
CA GLU A 226 13.50 -10.91 -7.98
C GLU A 226 12.98 -11.69 -9.20
N TYR A 227 12.09 -11.11 -10.00
CA TYR A 227 11.59 -11.71 -11.25
C TYR A 227 12.67 -11.78 -12.34
N PHE A 228 13.46 -10.72 -12.52
CA PHE A 228 14.52 -10.69 -13.54
C PHE A 228 15.86 -11.26 -13.06
N GLY A 229 15.96 -11.69 -11.81
CA GLY A 229 17.20 -12.23 -11.22
C GLY A 229 18.31 -11.19 -11.08
N TRP A 230 17.97 -9.90 -11.10
CA TRP A 230 18.93 -8.82 -11.02
C TRP A 230 19.44 -8.62 -9.58
N SER A 231 20.67 -8.13 -9.43
CA SER A 231 21.20 -7.81 -8.10
C SER A 231 20.37 -6.70 -7.45
N TYR A 232 20.25 -6.66 -6.12
CA TYR A 232 19.45 -5.62 -5.45
C TYR A 232 19.98 -4.18 -5.71
N GLN A 233 21.25 -4.05 -6.09
CA GLN A 233 21.90 -2.78 -6.48
C GLN A 233 21.69 -2.41 -7.96
N SER A 234 21.46 -3.38 -8.84
CA SER A 234 21.31 -3.16 -10.30
C SER A 234 20.33 -2.05 -10.68
N LEU A 235 19.14 -1.97 -10.05
CA LEU A 235 18.15 -0.92 -10.36
C LEU A 235 18.52 0.45 -9.77
N MET A 236 19.42 0.53 -8.78
CA MET A 236 19.97 1.84 -8.37
C MET A 236 20.95 2.33 -9.43
N ASP A 237 21.88 1.48 -9.85
CA ASP A 237 22.97 1.88 -10.72
C ASP A 237 22.48 2.07 -12.16
N GLN A 238 21.74 1.09 -12.69
CA GLN A 238 21.13 1.16 -14.01
C GLN A 238 19.98 2.16 -14.05
N GLY A 239 19.19 2.30 -12.97
CA GLY A 239 18.06 3.23 -12.93
C GLY A 239 18.50 4.70 -12.87
N ASN A 240 19.53 5.02 -12.09
CA ASN A 240 20.13 6.36 -12.11
C ASN A 240 20.76 6.65 -13.47
N PHE A 241 21.48 5.68 -14.05
CA PHE A 241 22.06 5.83 -15.37
C PHE A 241 20.99 6.03 -16.46
N PHE A 242 19.94 5.20 -16.51
CA PHE A 242 18.85 5.33 -17.49
C PHE A 242 18.05 6.62 -17.28
N GLY A 243 17.78 7.00 -16.03
CA GLY A 243 17.06 8.25 -15.72
C GLY A 243 17.83 9.48 -16.20
N GLN A 244 19.11 9.56 -15.86
CA GLN A 244 19.98 10.65 -16.34
C GLN A 244 20.19 10.60 -17.86
N SER A 245 20.33 9.41 -18.45
CA SER A 245 20.45 9.23 -19.91
C SER A 245 19.18 9.64 -20.65
N THR A 246 18.00 9.42 -20.08
CA THR A 246 16.72 9.81 -20.67
C THR A 246 16.53 11.33 -20.61
N ILE A 247 16.90 11.96 -19.49
CA ILE A 247 16.92 13.43 -19.38
C ILE A 247 17.91 14.01 -20.40
N ALA A 248 19.12 13.45 -20.49
CA ALA A 248 20.12 13.87 -21.47
C ALA A 248 19.61 13.73 -22.91
N PHE A 249 18.97 12.60 -23.25
CA PHE A 249 18.37 12.39 -24.57
C PHE A 249 17.23 13.37 -24.86
N GLY A 250 16.35 13.61 -23.88
CA GLY A 250 15.29 14.62 -23.99
C GLY A 250 15.85 16.02 -24.21
N LEU A 251 16.91 16.39 -23.49
CA LEU A 251 17.62 17.65 -23.70
C LEU A 251 18.23 17.73 -25.10
N VAL A 252 18.86 16.67 -25.61
CA VAL A 252 19.38 16.62 -26.98
C VAL A 252 18.26 16.86 -27.99
N VAL A 253 17.11 16.21 -27.83
CA VAL A 253 15.95 16.38 -28.72
C VAL A 253 15.41 17.82 -28.66
N ILE A 254 15.22 18.39 -27.46
CA ILE A 254 14.75 19.78 -27.29
C ILE A 254 15.75 20.76 -27.90
N THR A 255 17.05 20.56 -27.67
CA THR A 255 18.08 21.47 -28.18
C THR A 255 18.18 21.39 -29.70
N LEU A 256 18.08 20.20 -30.28
CA LEU A 256 18.00 20.00 -31.73
C LEU A 256 16.73 20.62 -32.31
N TRP A 257 15.59 20.46 -31.63
CA TRP A 257 14.33 21.08 -32.03
C TRP A 257 14.46 22.61 -32.09
N VAL A 258 14.95 23.24 -31.03
CA VAL A 258 15.19 24.70 -30.98
C VAL A 258 16.20 25.14 -32.05
N TYR A 259 17.25 24.35 -32.29
CA TYR A 259 18.22 24.63 -33.35
C TYR A 259 17.60 24.55 -34.75
N MET A 260 16.71 23.60 -35.00
CA MET A 260 16.01 23.44 -36.27
C MET A 260 14.93 24.50 -36.50
N GLU A 261 14.16 24.86 -35.46
CA GLU A 261 13.12 25.90 -35.56
C GLU A 261 13.70 27.30 -35.78
N LYS A 262 14.99 27.52 -35.43
CA LYS A 262 15.65 28.84 -35.48
C LYS A 262 14.68 29.95 -35.02
N PRO A 263 14.09 29.84 -33.82
CA PRO A 263 13.16 30.85 -33.35
C PRO A 263 13.88 32.19 -33.44
N THR A 264 13.29 33.14 -34.18
CA THR A 264 13.86 34.46 -34.39
C THR A 264 14.23 35.02 -33.02
N SER A 265 15.44 35.53 -32.91
CA SER A 265 16.00 36.10 -31.69
C SER A 265 15.26 37.40 -31.34
N ASN A 266 14.02 37.30 -30.90
CA ASN A 266 13.25 38.39 -30.32
C ASN A 266 12.30 37.81 -29.27
N PRO A 267 12.68 37.83 -27.98
CA PRO A 267 11.77 37.53 -26.89
C PRO A 267 10.95 38.78 -26.48
N PHE A 268 10.70 39.70 -27.42
CA PHE A 268 9.86 40.89 -27.26
C PHE A 268 9.09 41.17 -28.56
#